data_AF-A0A4S2A7G3-F1
#
_entry.id   AF-A0A4S2A7G3-F1
#
_cell.length_a   1.000
_cell.length_b   1.000
_cell.length_c   1.000
_cell.angle_alpha   90.00
_cell.angle_beta   90.00
_cell.angle_gamma   90.00
#
_symmetry.space_group_name_H-M   'P 1'
#
loop_
_entity.id
_entity.type
_entity.pdbx_description
1 polymer ?
#
loop_
_entity_poly.entity_id
_entity_poly.type
_entity_poly.pdbx_seq_one_letter_code
_entity_poly.pdbx_strand_id
1 'polypeptide(L)'
;MMDYKLIAEKDEYALIQRGSRMQEYAVVNGLDRDKGEWNYTCSYYGFGKYSKLSAEEALFKALDDFRARTDRDYISHERLLEIATLLKDGLLEDDADEVYEYMHSTVELSENEAEVLGLEMDKYRKN
;
A
#
# COMPACT_ATOMS: atom_id res chain seq x y z
N MET A 1 -20.48 22.98 6.57
CA MET A 1 -19.38 22.17 7.16
C MET A 1 -19.56 20.74 6.70
N MET A 2 -18.55 20.16 6.06
CA MET A 2 -18.58 18.72 5.76
C MET A 2 -18.37 17.94 7.05
N ASP A 3 -19.18 16.92 7.29
CA ASP A 3 -18.98 16.00 8.40
C ASP A 3 -17.80 15.08 8.09
N TYR A 4 -16.78 15.09 8.95
CA TYR A 4 -15.59 14.27 8.83
C TYR A 4 -15.07 13.83 10.19
N LYS A 5 -14.36 12.70 10.21
CA LYS A 5 -13.62 12.21 11.36
C LYS A 5 -12.13 12.25 11.03
N LEU A 6 -11.35 12.92 11.87
CA LEU A 6 -9.88 12.90 11.77
C LEU A 6 -9.34 11.52 12.18
N ILE A 7 -8.42 10.98 11.40
CA ILE A 7 -7.73 9.71 11.69
C ILE A 7 -6.26 9.98 12.03
N ALA A 8 -5.57 10.75 11.20
CA ALA A 8 -4.18 11.15 11.41
C ALA A 8 -3.94 12.53 10.82
N GLU A 9 -2.96 13.25 11.36
CA GLU A 9 -2.55 14.58 10.89
C GLU A 9 -1.04 14.69 11.08
N LYS A 10 -0.33 15.12 10.03
CA LYS A 10 1.11 15.32 10.06
C LYS A 10 1.49 16.36 9.01
N ASP A 11 2.31 17.32 9.43
CA ASP A 11 2.72 18.47 8.64
C ASP A 11 1.49 19.20 8.06
N GLU A 12 1.43 19.39 6.74
CA GLU A 12 0.32 20.03 6.04
C GLU A 12 -0.80 19.06 5.63
N TYR A 13 -0.70 17.77 5.97
CA TYR A 13 -1.61 16.73 5.51
C TYR A 13 -2.44 16.14 6.66
N ALA A 14 -3.68 15.74 6.34
CA ALA A 14 -4.55 14.99 7.22
C ALA A 14 -5.18 13.81 6.49
N LEU A 15 -5.22 12.65 7.16
CA LEU A 15 -6.04 11.51 6.77
C LEU A 15 -7.37 11.60 7.53
N ILE A 16 -8.47 11.67 6.79
CA ILE A 16 -9.82 11.80 7.33
C ILE A 16 -10.73 10.71 6.78
N GLN A 17 -11.75 10.33 7.55
CA GLN A 17 -12.94 9.67 7.04
C GLN A 17 -14.02 10.71 6.79
N ARG A 18 -14.67 10.67 5.63
CA ARG A 18 -15.74 11.62 5.27
C ARG A 18 -16.85 10.95 4.47
N GLY A 19 -17.91 11.71 4.25
CA GLY A 19 -19.01 11.36 3.37
C GLY A 19 -20.22 10.79 4.10
N SER A 20 -21.40 11.04 3.55
CA SER A 20 -22.69 10.66 4.15
C SER A 20 -23.38 9.53 3.38
N ARG A 21 -23.40 9.60 2.04
CA ARG A 21 -23.98 8.57 1.16
C ARG A 21 -22.96 7.53 0.68
N MET A 22 -21.72 7.96 0.46
CA MET A 22 -20.58 7.11 0.19
C MET A 22 -19.53 7.40 1.25
N GLN A 23 -19.06 6.36 1.93
CA GLN A 23 -18.00 6.50 2.93
C GLN A 23 -16.66 6.49 2.22
N GLU A 24 -15.77 7.41 2.58
CA GLU A 24 -14.45 7.54 1.97
C GLU A 24 -13.40 7.81 3.04
N TYR A 25 -12.21 7.23 2.85
CA TYR A 25 -10.99 7.73 3.47
C TYR A 25 -10.29 8.66 2.49
N ALA A 26 -9.88 9.84 2.94
CA ALA A 26 -9.27 10.86 2.09
C ALA A 26 -8.04 11.45 2.75
N VAL A 27 -6.99 11.66 1.95
CA VAL A 27 -5.84 12.48 2.33
C VAL A 27 -6.11 13.89 1.82
N VAL A 28 -6.11 14.86 2.73
CA VAL A 28 -6.35 16.27 2.43
C VAL A 28 -5.16 17.11 2.86
N ASN A 29 -4.97 18.25 2.22
CA ASN A 29 -3.96 19.23 2.58
C ASN A 29 -4.59 20.49 3.19
N GLY A 30 -3.97 21.04 4.22
CA GLY A 30 -4.35 22.30 4.85
C GLY A 30 -5.73 22.25 5.51
N LEU A 31 -5.96 21.24 6.36
CA LEU A 31 -7.21 21.09 7.11
C LEU A 31 -7.38 22.23 8.12
N ASP A 32 -8.37 23.10 7.90
CA ASP A 32 -8.85 24.09 8.87
C ASP A 32 -9.95 23.43 9.72
N ARG A 33 -9.55 22.99 10.93
CA ARG A 33 -10.44 22.25 11.85
C ARG A 33 -11.57 23.10 12.44
N ASP A 34 -11.38 24.42 12.50
CA ASP A 34 -12.40 25.33 13.03
C ASP A 34 -13.53 25.54 12.02
N LYS A 35 -13.18 25.57 10.72
CA LYS A 35 -14.15 25.70 9.62
C LYS A 35 -14.64 24.36 9.08
N GLY A 36 -13.91 23.28 9.35
CA GLY A 36 -14.14 21.96 8.78
C GLY A 36 -13.98 21.96 7.26
N GLU A 37 -12.94 22.64 6.78
CA GLU A 37 -12.59 22.82 5.38
C GLU A 37 -11.12 22.48 5.15
N TRP A 38 -10.71 22.27 3.90
CA TRP A 38 -9.33 22.01 3.53
C TRP A 38 -9.03 22.63 2.17
N ASN A 39 -7.76 22.86 1.86
CA ASN A 39 -7.34 23.50 0.60
C ASN A 39 -7.68 22.62 -0.61
N TYR A 40 -7.28 21.35 -0.58
CA TYR A 40 -7.56 20.36 -1.62
C TYR A 40 -7.49 18.93 -1.08
N THR A 41 -8.16 18.01 -1.79
CA THR A 41 -8.05 16.56 -1.54
C THR A 41 -6.95 15.99 -2.43
N CYS A 42 -5.96 15.35 -1.82
CA CYS A 42 -4.84 14.71 -2.52
C CYS A 42 -5.26 13.37 -3.12
N SER A 43 -5.96 12.56 -2.33
CA SER A 43 -6.45 11.23 -2.72
C SER A 43 -7.71 10.90 -1.92
N TYR A 44 -8.54 9.99 -2.46
CA TYR A 44 -9.70 9.45 -1.75
C TYR A 44 -10.01 8.03 -2.21
N TYR A 45 -10.46 7.21 -1.26
CA TYR A 45 -10.76 5.81 -1.47
C TYR A 45 -12.13 5.51 -0.84
N GLY A 46 -13.12 5.32 -1.70
CA GLY A 46 -14.48 4.99 -1.28
C GLY A 46 -14.63 3.53 -0.88
N PHE A 47 -15.54 3.24 0.04
CA PHE A 47 -15.90 1.89 0.45
C PHE A 47 -17.42 1.76 0.69
N GLY A 48 -17.90 0.52 0.80
CA GLY A 48 -19.31 0.20 1.03
C GLY A 48 -20.08 -0.16 -0.24
N LYS A 49 -21.41 -0.05 -0.22
CA LYS A 49 -22.33 -0.61 -1.24
C LYS A 49 -22.00 -0.24 -2.70
N TYR A 50 -21.38 0.92 -2.93
CA TYR A 50 -21.10 1.46 -4.26
C TYR A 50 -19.61 1.41 -4.63
N SER A 51 -18.77 0.80 -3.80
CA SER A 51 -17.34 0.63 -4.05
C SER A 51 -16.97 -0.84 -4.16
N LYS A 52 -15.85 -1.10 -4.85
CA LYS A 52 -15.23 -2.42 -4.89
C LYS A 52 -14.33 -2.68 -3.68
N LEU A 53 -13.93 -1.63 -2.97
CA LEU A 53 -13.04 -1.73 -1.82
C LEU A 53 -13.85 -2.00 -0.55
N SER A 54 -13.31 -2.87 0.30
CA SER A 54 -13.69 -2.95 1.70
C SER A 54 -13.24 -1.68 2.46
N ALA A 55 -13.73 -1.50 3.69
CA ALA A 55 -13.31 -0.38 4.52
C ALA A 55 -11.82 -0.48 4.86
N GLU A 56 -11.33 -1.69 5.11
CA GLU A 56 -9.95 -1.99 5.44
C GLU A 56 -9.02 -1.72 4.25
N GLU A 57 -9.39 -2.14 3.04
CA GLU A 57 -8.61 -1.89 1.82
C GLU A 57 -8.55 -0.39 1.49
N ALA A 58 -9.67 0.31 1.63
CA ALA A 58 -9.71 1.76 1.42
C ALA A 58 -8.86 2.51 2.45
N LEU A 59 -8.89 2.09 3.72
CA LEU A 59 -8.07 2.67 4.77
C LEU A 59 -6.59 2.40 4.53
N PHE A 60 -6.22 1.18 4.15
CA PHE A 60 -4.84 0.82 3.83
C PHE A 60 -4.28 1.70 2.72
N LYS A 61 -5.01 1.85 1.61
CA LYS A 61 -4.60 2.70 0.49
C LYS A 61 -4.45 4.17 0.91
N ALA A 62 -5.39 4.68 1.71
CA ALA A 62 -5.32 6.06 2.20
C ALA A 62 -4.15 6.28 3.17
N LEU A 63 -3.83 5.28 4.00
CA LEU A 63 -2.70 5.33 4.92
C LEU A 63 -1.36 5.23 4.18
N ASP A 64 -1.24 4.35 3.19
CA ASP A 64 -0.05 4.22 2.34
C ASP A 64 0.26 5.55 1.63
N ASP A 65 -0.75 6.19 1.01
CA ASP A 65 -0.60 7.52 0.38
C ASP A 65 -0.26 8.62 1.40
N PHE A 66 -0.91 8.62 2.57
CA PHE A 66 -0.62 9.58 3.64
C PHE A 66 0.83 9.51 4.10
N ARG A 67 1.35 8.29 4.31
CA ARG A 67 2.73 8.08 4.73
C ARG A 67 3.71 8.42 3.61
N ALA A 68 3.42 8.05 2.37
CA ALA A 68 4.25 8.42 1.22
C ALA A 68 4.42 9.95 1.05
N ARG A 69 3.46 10.74 1.54
CA ARG A 69 3.52 12.22 1.51
C ARG A 69 4.21 12.83 2.71
N THR A 70 4.13 12.19 3.88
CA THR A 70 4.52 12.80 5.16
C THR A 70 5.79 12.20 5.77
N ASP A 71 6.20 11.01 5.33
CA ASP A 71 7.39 10.31 5.78
C ASP A 71 8.39 10.20 4.63
N ARG A 72 9.50 10.96 4.70
CA ARG A 72 10.53 10.99 3.66
C ARG A 72 11.16 9.62 3.37
N ASP A 73 11.29 8.79 4.40
CA ASP A 73 11.93 7.47 4.32
C ASP A 73 10.92 6.33 4.13
N TYR A 74 9.65 6.66 3.85
CA TYR A 74 8.62 5.67 3.59
C TYR A 74 8.62 5.27 2.12
N ILE A 75 8.61 3.95 1.87
CA ILE A 75 8.41 3.37 0.55
C ILE A 75 6.97 2.90 0.49
N SER A 76 6.19 3.43 -0.45
CA SER A 76 4.81 3.00 -0.67
C SER A 76 4.76 1.50 -0.98
N HIS A 77 3.68 0.85 -0.59
CA HIS A 77 3.49 -0.57 -0.83
C HIS A 77 3.66 -0.95 -2.31
N GLU A 78 3.10 -0.15 -3.22
CA GLU A 78 3.22 -0.35 -4.66
C GLU A 78 4.69 -0.28 -5.12
N ARG A 79 5.45 0.71 -4.63
CA ARG A 79 6.86 0.86 -5.01
C ARG A 79 7.72 -0.26 -4.43
N LEU A 80 7.44 -0.70 -3.20
CA LEU A 80 8.14 -1.81 -2.58
C LEU A 80 7.91 -3.11 -3.38
N LEU A 81 6.68 -3.36 -3.80
CA LEU A 81 6.32 -4.53 -4.60
C LEU A 81 7.02 -4.51 -5.97
N GLU A 82 7.10 -3.33 -6.61
CA GLU A 82 7.83 -3.15 -7.86
C GLU A 82 9.33 -3.46 -7.69
N ILE A 83 9.97 -2.92 -6.65
CA ILE A 83 11.39 -3.19 -6.35
C ILE A 83 11.61 -4.69 -6.10
N ALA A 84 10.77 -5.33 -5.29
CA ALA A 84 10.86 -6.75 -5.01
C ALA A 84 10.74 -7.60 -6.29
N THR A 85 9.82 -7.22 -7.18
CA THR A 85 9.64 -7.90 -8.48
C THR A 85 10.88 -7.79 -9.36
N LEU A 86 11.45 -6.58 -9.49
CA LEU A 86 12.65 -6.35 -10.30
C LEU A 86 13.87 -7.09 -9.75
N LEU A 87 14.06 -7.08 -8.42
CA LEU A 87 15.16 -7.81 -7.79
C LEU A 87 15.00 -9.32 -7.99
N LYS A 88 13.79 -9.84 -7.87
CA LYS A 88 13.45 -11.24 -8.15
C LYS A 88 13.73 -11.61 -9.60
N ASP A 89 13.28 -10.80 -10.56
CA ASP A 89 13.53 -11.05 -11.99
C ASP A 89 15.04 -11.07 -12.28
N GLY A 90 15.81 -10.14 -11.72
CA GLY A 90 17.27 -10.12 -11.87
C GLY A 90 17.98 -11.31 -11.23
N LEU A 91 17.54 -11.77 -10.05
CA LEU A 91 18.11 -12.97 -9.41
C LEU A 91 17.97 -14.21 -10.31
N LEU A 92 16.86 -14.34 -11.02
CA LEU A 92 16.56 -15.49 -11.86
C LEU A 92 17.39 -15.56 -13.17
N GLU A 93 18.12 -14.51 -13.53
CA GLU A 93 18.89 -14.45 -14.78
C GLU A 93 20.27 -15.16 -14.70
N ASP A 94 20.81 -15.39 -13.49
CA ASP A 94 22.21 -15.82 -13.31
C ASP A 94 22.41 -17.32 -13.00
N ASP A 95 21.69 -17.93 -12.04
CA ASP A 95 21.76 -19.39 -11.75
C ASP A 95 20.52 -19.89 -10.97
N ALA A 96 19.70 -20.72 -11.61
CA ALA A 96 18.46 -21.25 -11.02
C ALA A 96 18.68 -22.07 -9.73
N ASP A 97 19.81 -22.77 -9.61
CA ASP A 97 20.10 -23.62 -8.45
C ASP A 97 20.44 -22.77 -7.21
N GLU A 98 21.29 -21.76 -7.38
CA GLU A 98 21.63 -20.82 -6.30
C GLU A 98 20.42 -20.00 -5.86
N VAL A 99 19.52 -19.69 -6.81
CA VAL A 99 18.30 -18.93 -6.55
C VAL A 99 17.31 -19.72 -5.69
N TYR A 100 17.09 -21.03 -5.94
CA TYR A 100 16.21 -21.84 -5.09
C TYR A 100 16.70 -21.88 -3.63
N GLU A 101 17.98 -22.19 -3.42
CA GLU A 101 18.56 -22.28 -2.08
C GLU A 101 18.51 -20.92 -1.36
N TYR A 102 18.79 -19.83 -2.09
CA TYR A 102 18.68 -18.49 -1.53
C TYR A 102 17.23 -18.15 -1.13
N MET A 103 16.25 -18.38 -2.01
CA MET A 103 14.84 -18.08 -1.72
C MET A 103 14.27 -18.98 -0.60
N HIS A 104 14.58 -20.27 -0.61
CA HIS A 104 14.05 -21.22 0.36
C HIS A 104 14.78 -21.18 1.71
N SER A 105 16.11 -21.09 1.72
CA SER A 105 16.92 -21.27 2.95
C SER A 105 17.46 -19.97 3.52
N THR A 106 17.63 -18.91 2.71
CA THR A 106 18.10 -17.60 3.21
C THR A 106 16.94 -16.62 3.43
N VAL A 107 16.07 -16.49 2.43
CA VAL A 107 14.89 -15.62 2.50
C VAL A 107 13.74 -16.31 3.24
N GLU A 108 13.73 -17.65 3.28
CA GLU A 108 12.69 -18.46 3.92
C GLU A 108 11.30 -18.18 3.35
N LEU A 109 11.22 -18.00 2.03
CA LEU A 109 10.02 -17.59 1.33
C LEU A 109 8.96 -18.72 1.39
N SER A 110 7.78 -18.41 1.94
CA SER A 110 6.66 -19.36 1.99
C SER A 110 6.05 -19.59 0.60
N GLU A 111 5.32 -20.69 0.43
CA GLU A 111 4.62 -21.01 -0.83
C GLU A 111 3.67 -19.88 -1.27
N ASN A 112 2.96 -19.26 -0.33
CA ASN A 112 2.05 -18.16 -0.62
C ASN A 112 2.80 -16.88 -1.05
N GLU A 113 3.93 -16.56 -0.41
CA GLU A 113 4.76 -15.42 -0.84
C GLU A 113 5.38 -15.67 -2.21
N ALA A 114 5.75 -16.91 -2.52
CA ALA A 114 6.23 -17.31 -3.83
C ALA A 114 5.15 -17.10 -4.88
N GLU A 115 3.93 -17.57 -4.63
CA GLU A 115 2.79 -17.40 -5.54
C GLU A 115 2.49 -15.92 -5.81
N VAL A 116 2.49 -15.08 -4.76
CA VAL A 116 2.29 -13.63 -4.89
C VAL A 116 3.38 -12.98 -5.76
N LEU A 117 4.61 -13.47 -5.69
CA LEU A 117 5.73 -13.02 -6.53
C LEU A 117 5.78 -13.68 -7.92
N GLY A 118 4.84 -14.59 -8.21
CA GLY A 118 4.78 -15.35 -9.46
C GLY A 118 5.88 -16.39 -9.60
N LEU A 119 6.35 -16.96 -8.49
CA LEU A 119 7.41 -17.95 -8.42
C LEU A 119 6.85 -19.37 -8.32
N GLU A 120 7.17 -20.20 -9.30
CA GLU A 120 6.96 -21.65 -9.21
C GLU A 120 8.20 -22.31 -8.61
N MET A 121 8.30 -22.32 -7.28
CA MET A 121 9.49 -22.78 -6.53
C MET A 121 9.95 -24.19 -6.95
N ASP A 122 9.01 -25.08 -7.28
CA ASP A 122 9.30 -26.45 -7.73
C ASP A 122 10.09 -26.52 -9.05
N LYS A 123 9.98 -25.50 -9.93
CA LYS A 123 10.78 -25.44 -11.16
C LYS A 123 12.26 -25.23 -10.90
N TYR A 124 12.59 -24.65 -9.76
CA TYR A 124 13.96 -24.32 -9.35
C TYR A 124 14.52 -25.33 -8.34
N ARG A 125 13.67 -26.24 -7.83
CA ARG A 125 14.05 -27.31 -6.92
C ARG A 125 14.71 -28.45 -7.71
N LYS A 126 15.92 -28.87 -7.31
CA LYS A 126 16.53 -30.10 -7.85
C LYS A 126 15.68 -31.33 -7.55
N ASN A 127 15.61 -32.24 -8.53
CA ASN A 127 15.22 -33.65 -8.32
C ASN A 127 16.24 -34.38 -7.44
#